data_AF-A0A1M5WIG0-F1
#
_entry.id   AF-A0A1M5WIG0-F1
#
_cell.length_a   1.000
_cell.length_b   1.000
_cell.length_c   1.000
_cell.angle_alpha   90.00
_cell.angle_beta   90.00
_cell.angle_gamma   90.00
#
_symmetry.space_group_name_H-M   'P 1'
#
loop_
_entity.id
_entity.type
_entity.pdbx_description
1 polymer ?
#
loop_
_entity_poly.entity_id
_entity_poly.type
_entity_poly.pdbx_seq_one_letter_code
_entity_poly.pdbx_strand_id
1 'polypeptide(L)'
;MEYHCECCMCPKDIWTRSLTTYNGDECQLYESFLSLLEDWMTAKDLSKVAIEELPKEYSDIYDIVATVKEMVDIVVDCGVISSTT
;
A
#
# COMPACT_ATOMS: atom_id res chain seq x y z
N MET A 1 -7.41 -12.06 20.53
CA MET A 1 -6.58 -11.99 19.32
C MET A 1 -6.68 -10.55 18.86
N GLU A 2 -5.57 -9.81 18.79
CA GLU A 2 -5.60 -8.43 18.28
C GLU A 2 -5.63 -8.49 16.75
N TYR A 3 -6.55 -7.76 16.14
CA TYR A 3 -6.63 -7.58 14.70
C TYR A 3 -6.00 -6.24 14.34
N HIS A 4 -5.36 -6.14 13.17
CA HIS A 4 -4.72 -4.90 12.71
C HIS A 4 -5.76 -3.79 12.50
N CYS A 5 -6.89 -4.10 11.85
CA CYS A 5 -8.05 -3.20 11.76
C CYS A 5 -9.36 -3.98 11.65
N GLU A 6 -10.49 -3.26 11.77
CA GLU A 6 -11.84 -3.84 11.69
C GLU A 6 -12.25 -4.24 10.27
N CYS A 7 -11.61 -3.69 9.24
CA CYS A 7 -11.95 -3.96 7.84
C CYS A 7 -11.52 -5.38 7.42
N CYS A 8 -10.23 -5.67 7.50
CA CYS A 8 -9.68 -6.92 6.99
C CYS A 8 -9.60 -8.04 8.06
N MET A 9 -9.85 -7.69 9.33
CA MET A 9 -9.74 -8.61 10.49
C MET A 9 -8.48 -9.48 10.46
N CYS A 10 -7.40 -8.97 9.87
CA CYS A 10 -6.18 -9.72 9.73
C CYS A 10 -5.44 -9.74 11.08
N PRO A 11 -4.80 -10.87 11.44
CA PRO A 11 -4.02 -10.95 12.67
C PRO A 11 -2.98 -9.83 12.71
N LYS A 12 -2.92 -9.07 13.82
CA LYS A 12 -1.98 -7.93 13.91
C LYS A 12 -0.51 -8.34 13.77
N ASP A 13 -0.18 -9.58 14.13
CA ASP A 13 1.14 -10.19 14.05
C ASP A 13 1.61 -10.51 12.62
N ILE A 14 0.71 -10.58 11.64
CA ILE A 14 1.09 -10.73 10.23
C ILE A 14 1.34 -9.39 9.54
N TRP A 15 0.87 -8.28 10.13
CA TRP A 15 1.18 -6.93 9.66
C TRP A 15 2.55 -6.52 10.17
N THR A 16 3.55 -6.57 9.30
CA THR A 16 4.94 -6.32 9.67
C THR A 16 5.30 -4.83 9.71
N ARG A 17 4.57 -3.96 9.00
CA ARG A 17 4.88 -2.52 8.88
C ARG A 17 3.62 -1.66 8.69
N SER A 18 3.34 -0.76 9.63
CA SER A 18 2.33 0.31 9.51
C SER A 18 2.77 1.40 8.52
N LEU A 19 1.81 2.08 7.90
CA LEU A 19 2.08 3.32 7.14
C LEU A 19 2.28 4.47 8.13
N THR A 20 3.32 5.28 7.93
CA THR A 20 3.60 6.41 8.81
C THR A 20 3.01 7.72 8.29
N THR A 21 2.72 7.79 6.99
CA THR A 21 2.19 9.00 6.35
C THR A 21 0.66 9.04 6.21
N TYR A 22 -0.02 7.91 6.43
CA TYR A 22 -1.47 7.81 6.33
C TYR A 22 -2.08 7.42 7.67
N ASN A 23 -3.04 8.22 8.16
CA ASN A 23 -3.74 8.00 9.43
C ASN A 23 -5.23 7.74 9.18
N GLY A 24 -5.50 6.68 8.40
CA GLY A 24 -6.85 6.22 8.05
C GLY A 24 -6.90 4.69 8.02
N ASP A 25 -7.76 4.14 7.17
CA ASP A 25 -7.92 2.69 7.06
C ASP A 25 -6.78 2.06 6.24
N GLU A 26 -5.58 1.99 6.84
CA GLU A 26 -4.33 1.51 6.22
C GLU A 26 -4.51 0.17 5.48
N CYS A 27 -5.26 -0.76 6.07
CA CYS A 27 -5.51 -2.07 5.45
C CYS A 27 -6.32 -1.97 4.16
N GLN A 28 -7.34 -1.10 4.12
CA GLN A 28 -8.18 -0.92 2.93
C GLN A 28 -7.35 -0.26 1.82
N LEU A 29 -6.57 0.77 2.18
CA LEU A 29 -5.65 1.42 1.26
C LEU A 29 -4.64 0.43 0.68
N TYR A 30 -4.09 -0.46 1.51
CA TYR A 30 -3.14 -1.48 1.09
C TYR A 30 -3.77 -2.53 0.17
N GLU A 31 -5.02 -2.94 0.44
CA GLU A 31 -5.78 -3.84 -0.44
C GLU A 31 -6.04 -3.19 -1.82
N SER A 32 -6.54 -1.94 -1.84
CA SER A 32 -6.72 -1.19 -3.09
C SER A 32 -5.39 -1.04 -3.83
N PHE A 33 -4.29 -0.72 -3.14
CA PHE A 33 -2.95 -0.62 -3.73
C PHE A 33 -2.49 -1.95 -4.36
N LEU A 34 -2.62 -3.08 -3.65
CA LEU A 34 -2.25 -4.40 -4.18
C LEU A 34 -3.12 -4.83 -5.36
N SER A 35 -4.37 -4.37 -5.44
CA SER A 35 -5.24 -4.65 -6.58
C SER A 35 -4.75 -3.99 -7.88
N LEU A 36 -3.89 -2.97 -7.79
CA LEU A 36 -3.24 -2.33 -8.94
C LEU A 36 -2.05 -3.13 -9.47
N LEU A 37 -1.61 -4.18 -8.75
CA LEU A 37 -0.47 -4.99 -9.15
C LEU A 37 -0.81 -5.85 -10.37
N GLU A 38 0.06 -5.79 -11.38
CA GLU A 38 0.03 -6.71 -12.52
C GLU A 38 1.34 -7.51 -12.61
N ASP A 39 1.27 -8.74 -13.15
CA ASP A 39 2.37 -9.72 -13.17
C ASP A 39 3.69 -9.21 -13.78
N TRP A 40 3.63 -8.18 -14.62
CA TRP A 40 4.78 -7.62 -15.36
C TRP A 40 5.23 -6.25 -14.85
N MET A 41 4.60 -5.73 -13.80
CA MET A 41 4.78 -4.35 -13.34
C MET A 41 6.04 -4.18 -12.47
N THR A 42 6.81 -3.10 -12.70
CA THR A 42 7.93 -2.72 -11.82
C THR A 42 7.46 -1.88 -10.63
N ALA A 43 8.31 -1.71 -9.61
CA ALA A 43 8.05 -0.77 -8.51
C ALA A 43 7.77 0.66 -8.97
N LYS A 44 8.45 1.10 -10.04
CA LYS A 44 8.25 2.41 -10.63
C LYS A 44 6.90 2.53 -11.33
N ASP A 45 6.49 1.49 -12.07
CA ASP A 45 5.21 1.47 -12.76
C ASP A 45 4.06 1.43 -11.74
N LEU A 46 4.18 0.60 -10.69
CA LEU A 46 3.20 0.53 -9.60
C LEU A 46 3.07 1.86 -8.88
N SER A 47 4.20 2.53 -8.58
CA SER A 47 4.20 3.87 -7.99
C SER A 47 3.41 4.86 -8.84
N LYS A 48 3.61 4.83 -10.16
CA LYS A 48 2.94 5.73 -11.09
C LYS A 48 1.43 5.47 -11.13
N VAL A 49 1.02 4.22 -11.28
CA VAL A 49 -0.41 3.85 -11.32
C VAL A 49 -1.10 4.19 -9.99
N ALA A 50 -0.46 3.89 -8.86
CA ALA A 50 -1.02 4.17 -7.54
C ALA A 50 -1.22 5.68 -7.28
N ILE A 51 -0.30 6.53 -7.73
CA ILE A 51 -0.45 7.99 -7.63
C ILE A 51 -1.66 8.49 -8.45
N GLU A 52 -1.95 7.84 -9.59
CA GLU A 52 -3.06 8.23 -10.47
C GLU A 52 -4.42 7.67 -9.98
N GLU A 53 -4.45 6.44 -9.46
CA GLU A 53 -5.69 5.74 -9.11
C GLU A 53 -6.16 5.98 -7.67
N LEU A 54 -5.26 5.92 -6.68
CA LEU A 54 -5.66 5.95 -5.27
C LEU A 54 -6.37 7.24 -4.84
N PRO A 55 -6.00 8.45 -5.29
CA PRO A 55 -6.73 9.67 -4.90
C PRO A 55 -8.20 9.70 -5.33
N LYS A 56 -8.61 8.87 -6.29
CA LYS A 56 -10.01 8.78 -6.72
C LYS A 56 -10.90 8.14 -5.64
N GLU A 57 -10.33 7.22 -4.86
CA GLU A 57 -11.01 6.52 -3.76
C GLU A 57 -10.63 7.10 -2.39
N TYR A 58 -9.39 7.55 -2.24
CA TYR A 58 -8.78 8.04 -1.00
C TYR A 58 -8.35 9.51 -1.15
N SER A 59 -9.31 10.37 -1.45
CA SER A 59 -9.07 11.81 -1.68
C SER A 59 -8.58 12.58 -0.43
N ASP A 60 -8.63 11.95 0.75
CA ASP A 60 -8.18 12.47 2.04
C ASP A 60 -6.67 12.26 2.29
N ILE A 61 -5.97 11.53 1.42
CA ILE A 61 -4.52 11.33 1.56
C ILE A 61 -3.79 12.66 1.32
N TYR A 62 -3.31 13.27 2.40
CA TYR A 62 -2.62 14.57 2.37
C TYR A 62 -1.31 14.54 1.55
N ASP A 63 -0.51 13.48 1.69
CA ASP A 63 0.72 13.29 0.94
C ASP A 63 0.68 11.93 0.21
N ILE A 64 0.03 11.93 -0.96
CA ILE A 64 -0.13 10.73 -1.78
C ILE A 64 1.22 10.15 -2.21
N VAL A 65 2.19 11.01 -2.51
CA VAL A 65 3.49 10.56 -3.03
C VAL A 65 4.28 9.85 -1.93
N ALA A 66 4.31 10.42 -0.72
CA ALA A 66 4.96 9.77 0.41
C ALA A 66 4.28 8.46 0.79
N THR A 67 2.94 8.45 0.81
CA THR A 67 2.16 7.26 1.15
C THR A 67 2.35 6.12 0.16
N VAL A 68 2.30 6.41 -1.15
CA VAL A 68 2.59 5.42 -2.20
C VAL A 68 4.02 4.91 -2.09
N LYS A 69 4.98 5.79 -1.81
CA LYS A 69 6.38 5.38 -1.64
C LYS A 69 6.53 4.39 -0.48
N GLU A 70 5.91 4.65 0.67
CA GLU A 70 5.93 3.72 1.81
C GLU A 70 5.33 2.35 1.43
N MET A 71 4.18 2.34 0.74
CA MET A 71 3.54 1.09 0.30
C MET A 71 4.44 0.31 -0.67
N VAL A 72 5.07 1.00 -1.63
CA VAL A 72 6.01 0.40 -2.59
C VAL A 72 7.23 -0.19 -1.86
N ASP A 73 7.80 0.54 -0.91
CA ASP A 73 8.93 0.06 -0.10
C ASP A 73 8.53 -1.20 0.69
N ILE A 74 7.31 -1.25 1.24
CA ILE A 74 6.80 -2.44 1.95
C ILE A 74 6.67 -3.63 0.99
N VAL A 75 6.02 -3.48 -0.17
CA VAL A 75 5.83 -4.62 -1.10
C VAL A 75 7.13 -5.12 -1.72
N VAL A 76 8.11 -4.23 -1.94
CA VAL A 76 9.47 -4.59 -2.37
C VAL A 76 10.19 -5.37 -1.28
N ASP A 77 10.18 -4.88 -0.04
CA ASP A 77 10.82 -5.57 1.09
C ASP A 77 10.17 -6.93 1.38
N CYS A 78 8.87 -7.07 1.15
CA CYS A 78 8.15 -8.34 1.25
C CYS A 78 8.38 -9.28 0.05
N GLY A 79 9.10 -8.85 -0.99
CA GLY A 79 9.39 -9.65 -2.18
C GLY A 79 8.18 -9.87 -3.08
N VAL A 80 7.13 -9.05 -2.95
CA VAL A 80 5.94 -9.11 -3.81
C VAL A 80 6.28 -8.61 -5.21
N ILE A 81 7.15 -7.61 -5.31
CA ILE A 81 7.60 -7.03 -6.59
C ILE A 81 9.11 -6.85 -6.60
N SER A 82 9.74 -6.94 -7.78
CA SER A 82 11.17 -6.67 -7.94
C SER A 82 11.47 -5.17 -7.98
N SER A 83 12.53 -4.76 -7.29
CA SER A 83 13.01 -3.37 -7.22
C SER A 83 13.67 -2.86 -8.51
N THR A 84 13.52 -3.55 -9.64
CA THR A 84 14.33 -3.32 -10.85
C THR A 84 14.15 -1.89 -11.37
N THR A 85 15.16 -1.07 -11.07
CA THR A 85 15.36 0.35 -11.37
C THR A 85 15.43 0.64 -12.87
#